data_AF-A0AB34GCL5-F1
#
_entry.id   AF-A0AB34GCL5-F1
#
_cell.length_a   1.000
_cell.length_b   1.000
_cell.length_c   1.000
_cell.angle_alpha   90.00
_cell.angle_beta   90.00
_cell.angle_gamma   90.00
#
_symmetry.space_group_name_H-M   'P 1'
#
loop_
_entity.id
_entity.type
_entity.pdbx_description
1 polymer ?
#
loop_
_entity_poly.entity_id
_entity_poly.type
_entity_poly.pdbx_seq_one_letter_code
_entity_poly.pdbx_strand_id
1 'polypeptide(L)'
;MALFPGCRLHLMQVDSVQRWMEDLKLMTECECMCVLQAKPISLEEDAQGDLILAGGSGPGDPLQLLLKRGWVISTELRRIGQKLAQDRWARVHSMSVRLTCHARSMVSEYSAVSRSSSQETGQIEKLLMEKCSELSAVTERCLQVENEHILKSMKACVSETLSTLGQHFGQLLELALTREVQFLSYYLIGLIYLAVALVRKIDASDNIYTTESTTGNLFSLTQEGAPLCRIIAKEGGVVALFKVCRQDSFRCLYPQALRTLASICCVEEGVHQLEKDPSRRKRIQLLRGQDRHEQGGHGCLGKQVGSTQRRLG
;
A
#
# COMPACT_ATOMS: atom_id res chain seq x y z
N MET A 1 56.58 7.01 72.77
CA MET A 1 56.28 5.57 72.95
C MET A 1 55.32 5.21 71.82
N ALA A 2 55.78 4.98 70.60
CA ALA A 2 56.53 3.83 70.07
C ALA A 2 55.69 2.53 70.02
N LEU A 3 55.75 1.87 68.84
CA LEU A 3 55.27 0.53 68.45
C LEU A 3 53.83 0.50 67.89
N PHE A 4 53.51 0.02 66.67
CA PHE A 4 54.21 -0.84 65.69
C PHE A 4 53.49 -0.79 64.31
N PRO A 5 54.01 -1.43 63.23
CA PRO A 5 54.00 -0.91 61.86
C PRO A 5 53.38 -1.90 60.86
N GLY A 6 53.34 -1.49 59.60
CA GLY A 6 53.57 -2.42 58.48
C GLY A 6 52.39 -3.27 58.03
N CYS A 7 51.57 -2.71 57.14
CA CYS A 7 51.11 -3.47 55.98
C CYS A 7 51.46 -2.69 54.72
N ARG A 8 52.63 -3.04 54.19
CA ARG A 8 53.05 -3.01 52.78
C ARG A 8 52.30 -2.00 51.89
N LEU A 9 52.96 -0.87 51.61
CA LEU A 9 52.83 -0.15 50.35
C LEU A 9 53.21 -1.12 49.21
N HIS A 10 52.31 -2.01 48.85
CA HIS A 10 52.45 -2.80 47.64
C HIS A 10 52.01 -1.91 46.48
N LEU A 11 52.98 -1.15 45.99
CA LEU A 11 53.18 -0.75 44.60
C LEU A 11 52.02 -1.15 43.66
N MET A 12 50.91 -0.40 43.70
CA MET A 12 49.92 -0.43 42.62
C MET A 12 50.16 0.76 41.70
N GLN A 13 51.41 0.89 41.27
CA GLN A 13 51.79 1.69 40.12
C GLN A 13 51.52 0.85 38.87
N VAL A 14 50.24 0.55 38.62
CA VAL A 14 49.83 0.09 37.31
C VAL A 14 49.45 1.36 36.57
N ASP A 15 50.26 1.71 35.56
CA ASP A 15 50.01 2.87 34.73
C ASP A 15 48.57 2.81 34.23
N SER A 16 47.81 3.91 34.37
CA SER A 16 46.38 3.92 33.99
C SER A 16 46.18 3.53 32.52
N VAL A 17 47.18 3.83 31.70
CA VAL A 17 47.30 3.41 30.29
C VAL A 17 47.52 1.90 30.16
N GLN A 18 48.37 1.31 31.00
CA GLN A 18 48.63 -0.14 30.99
C GLN A 18 47.38 -0.92 31.41
N ARG A 19 46.61 -0.40 32.37
CA ARG A 19 45.35 -1.02 32.80
C ARG A 19 44.27 -0.91 31.72
N TRP A 20 44.16 0.24 31.07
CA TRP A 20 43.28 0.41 29.90
C TRP A 20 43.67 -0.52 28.73
N MET A 21 44.97 -0.73 28.50
CA MET A 21 45.46 -1.69 27.50
C MET A 21 45.16 -3.15 27.87
N GLU A 22 45.14 -3.50 29.16
CA GLU A 22 44.73 -4.82 29.63
C GLU A 22 43.23 -5.06 29.42
N ASP A 23 42.39 -4.06 29.69
CA ASP A 23 40.94 -4.13 29.49
C ASP A 23 40.57 -4.21 27.99
N LEU A 24 41.29 -3.48 27.13
CA LEU A 24 41.10 -3.52 25.67
C LEU A 24 41.37 -4.89 25.04
N LYS A 25 42.21 -5.73 25.66
CA LYS A 25 42.49 -7.09 25.12
C LYS A 25 41.25 -7.98 25.08
N LEU A 26 40.26 -7.70 25.93
CA LEU A 26 39.02 -8.47 26.03
C LEU A 26 37.82 -7.72 25.42
N MET A 27 38.00 -6.46 25.03
CA MET A 27 36.97 -5.69 24.35
C MET A 27 37.01 -6.00 22.85
N THR A 28 36.21 -6.97 22.43
CA THR A 28 35.90 -7.19 21.02
C THR A 28 34.53 -6.61 20.71
N GLU A 29 34.42 -5.81 19.64
CA GLU A 29 33.12 -5.43 19.09
C GLU A 29 32.42 -6.69 18.59
N CYS A 30 31.39 -7.14 19.31
CA CYS A 30 30.59 -8.27 18.87
C CYS A 30 29.69 -7.81 17.72
N GLU A 31 29.89 -8.36 16.52
CA GLU A 31 28.88 -8.27 15.48
C GLU A 31 27.59 -8.95 15.95
N CYS A 32 26.42 -8.40 15.58
CA CYS A 32 25.13 -8.98 15.94
C CYS A 32 24.93 -10.32 15.22
N MET A 33 25.28 -11.43 15.86
CA MET A 33 25.16 -12.79 15.33
C MET A 33 23.76 -13.39 15.56
N CYS A 34 22.71 -12.64 15.22
CA CYS A 34 21.35 -13.19 15.20
C CYS A 34 21.15 -14.00 13.90
N VAL A 35 21.40 -15.31 13.97
CA VAL A 35 21.07 -16.27 12.88
C VAL A 35 19.69 -16.90 13.11
N LEU A 36 18.73 -16.12 13.60
CA LEU A 36 17.36 -16.60 13.79
C LEU A 36 16.70 -16.78 12.43
N GLN A 37 16.60 -18.03 12.00
CA GLN A 37 15.82 -18.40 10.82
C GLN A 37 14.35 -18.50 11.22
N ALA A 38 13.54 -17.58 10.72
CA ALA A 38 12.10 -17.74 10.76
C ALA A 38 11.68 -18.71 9.63
N LYS A 39 10.88 -19.73 9.96
CA LYS A 39 10.11 -20.44 8.94
C LYS A 39 8.87 -19.60 8.63
N PRO A 40 8.73 -19.04 7.42
CA PRO A 40 7.46 -18.44 7.03
C PRO A 40 6.41 -19.56 7.07
N ILE A 41 5.28 -19.28 7.71
CA ILE A 41 4.08 -20.10 7.54
C ILE A 41 3.52 -19.67 6.18
N SER A 42 4.02 -20.28 5.11
CA SER A 42 3.45 -20.09 3.78
C SER A 42 2.01 -20.62 3.80
N LEU A 43 1.05 -19.71 3.68
CA LEU A 43 -0.17 -20.02 2.96
C LEU A 43 0.27 -20.23 1.51
N GLU A 44 0.18 -21.48 1.06
CA GLU A 44 0.64 -21.97 -0.25
C GLU A 44 0.45 -20.95 -1.39
N GLU A 45 1.56 -20.48 -1.96
CA GLU A 45 1.68 -20.21 -3.39
C GLU A 45 3.11 -20.57 -3.80
N ASP A 46 3.28 -21.83 -4.23
CA ASP A 46 4.44 -22.27 -4.99
C ASP A 46 4.55 -21.43 -6.27
N ALA A 47 5.58 -20.60 -6.36
CA ALA A 47 6.15 -20.14 -7.63
C ALA A 47 7.66 -19.95 -7.46
N GLN A 48 8.36 -21.06 -7.66
CA GLN A 48 9.79 -21.16 -7.90
C GLN A 48 10.30 -20.09 -8.89
N GLY A 49 11.41 -19.42 -8.57
CA GLY A 49 12.31 -18.89 -9.59
C GLY A 49 12.99 -17.56 -9.27
N ASP A 50 14.23 -17.66 -8.81
CA ASP A 50 15.24 -16.60 -8.86
C ASP A 50 15.19 -15.78 -10.16
N LEU A 51 15.08 -14.45 -10.05
CA LEU A 51 15.86 -13.55 -10.90
C LEU A 51 16.04 -12.19 -10.20
N ILE A 52 17.11 -12.09 -9.41
CA ILE A 52 17.74 -10.81 -9.13
C ILE A 52 18.36 -10.32 -10.45
N LEU A 53 17.92 -9.14 -10.92
CA LEU A 53 18.68 -8.06 -11.59
C LEU A 53 17.80 -7.31 -12.61
N ALA A 54 17.23 -6.16 -12.20
CA ALA A 54 17.28 -4.91 -12.95
C ALA A 54 16.56 -3.78 -12.18
N GLY A 55 17.31 -2.73 -11.85
CA GLY A 55 16.90 -1.32 -11.73
C GLY A 55 15.53 -1.02 -11.11
N GLY A 56 15.55 -0.58 -9.84
CA GLY A 56 14.38 -0.09 -9.13
C GLY A 56 13.58 0.97 -9.87
N SER A 57 12.31 0.66 -10.09
CA SER A 57 11.22 1.52 -9.62
C SER A 57 10.65 0.83 -8.38
N GLY A 58 10.25 1.58 -7.35
CA GLY A 58 9.57 1.01 -6.17
C GLY A 58 8.29 0.25 -6.54
N PRO A 59 7.44 -0.15 -5.57
CA PRO A 59 6.11 -0.68 -5.85
C PRO A 59 5.25 0.45 -6.43
N GLY A 60 5.55 0.84 -7.66
CA GLY A 60 4.74 1.71 -8.47
C GLY A 60 3.53 0.87 -8.85
N ASP A 61 2.37 1.38 -8.46
CA ASP A 61 1.06 0.90 -8.86
C ASP A 61 1.13 0.31 -10.29
N PRO A 62 0.90 -1.01 -10.47
CA PRO A 62 0.96 -1.66 -11.78
C PRO A 62 0.12 -0.93 -12.84
N LEU A 63 -0.95 -0.27 -12.42
CA LEU A 63 -1.79 0.59 -13.23
C LEU A 63 -1.02 1.82 -13.78
N GLN A 64 -0.24 2.51 -12.94
CA GLN A 64 0.57 3.64 -13.38
C GLN A 64 1.65 3.22 -14.37
N LEU A 65 2.27 2.06 -14.16
CA LEU A 65 3.26 1.54 -15.10
C LEU A 65 2.61 1.23 -16.45
N LEU A 66 1.46 0.55 -16.45
CA LEU A 66 0.69 0.25 -17.65
C LEU A 66 0.28 1.53 -18.40
N LEU A 67 -0.23 2.55 -17.71
CA LEU A 67 -0.60 3.83 -18.30
C LEU A 67 0.59 4.56 -18.93
N LYS A 68 1.75 4.57 -18.25
CA LYS A 68 2.98 5.17 -18.79
C LYS A 68 3.45 4.47 -20.06
N ARG A 69 3.49 3.13 -20.06
CA ARG A 69 3.85 2.32 -21.23
C ARG A 69 2.85 2.53 -22.37
N GLY A 70 1.57 2.57 -22.05
CA GLY A 70 0.53 2.73 -23.06
C GLY A 70 0.55 4.10 -23.73
N TRP A 71 0.91 5.15 -22.99
CA TRP A 71 1.16 6.47 -23.55
C TRP A 71 2.34 6.47 -24.54
N VAL A 72 3.46 5.84 -24.17
CA VAL A 72 4.63 5.72 -25.06
C VAL A 72 4.26 5.06 -26.39
N ILE A 73 3.56 3.93 -26.35
CA ILE A 73 3.13 3.20 -27.55
C ILE A 73 2.20 4.07 -28.42
N SER A 74 1.22 4.74 -27.80
CA SER A 74 0.30 5.65 -28.50
C SER A 74 1.03 6.81 -29.19
N THR A 75 2.07 7.37 -28.56
CA THR A 75 2.87 8.44 -29.17
C THR A 75 3.72 7.94 -30.33
N GLU A 76 4.29 6.74 -30.23
CA GLU A 76 5.08 6.13 -31.31
C GLU A 76 4.18 5.79 -32.51
N LEU A 77 2.99 5.21 -32.30
CA LEU A 77 1.99 4.98 -33.36
C LEU A 77 1.68 6.27 -34.13
N ARG A 78 1.42 7.37 -33.42
CA ARG A 78 1.15 8.69 -34.03
C ARG A 78 2.34 9.19 -34.84
N ARG A 79 3.56 9.05 -34.31
CA ARG A 79 4.78 9.49 -35.00
C ARG A 79 5.04 8.65 -36.26
N ILE A 80 4.78 7.35 -36.24
CA ILE A 80 4.88 6.48 -37.42
C ILE A 80 3.91 6.97 -38.50
N GLY A 81 2.65 7.25 -38.16
CA GLY A 81 1.66 7.79 -39.10
C GLY A 81 2.10 9.12 -39.70
N GLN A 82 2.68 10.02 -38.90
CA GLN A 82 3.24 11.28 -39.39
C GLN A 82 4.42 11.07 -40.35
N LYS A 83 5.30 10.10 -40.08
CA LYS A 83 6.45 9.81 -40.96
C LYS A 83 6.04 9.08 -42.22
N LEU A 84 4.99 8.26 -42.16
CA LEU A 84 4.36 7.64 -43.30
C LEU A 84 3.74 8.68 -44.23
N ALA A 85 3.04 9.68 -43.67
CA ALA A 85 2.49 10.78 -44.45
C ALA A 85 3.58 11.55 -45.22
N GLN A 86 4.78 11.66 -44.64
CA GLN A 86 5.97 12.31 -45.23
C GLN A 86 6.82 11.39 -46.13
N ASP A 87 6.37 10.17 -46.43
CA ASP A 87 7.07 9.19 -47.26
C ASP A 87 8.50 8.85 -46.77
N ARG A 88 8.75 8.99 -45.47
CA ARG A 88 10.07 8.71 -44.85
C ARG A 88 10.22 7.24 -44.48
N TRP A 89 10.22 6.36 -45.47
CA TRP A 89 10.16 4.90 -45.31
C TRP A 89 11.21 4.30 -44.37
N ALA A 90 12.48 4.74 -44.46
CA ALA A 90 13.54 4.30 -43.53
C ALA A 90 13.22 4.60 -42.06
N ARG A 91 12.62 5.77 -41.79
CA ARG A 91 12.19 6.14 -40.44
C ARG A 91 10.94 5.36 -40.01
N VAL A 92 9.99 5.18 -40.92
CA VAL A 92 8.77 4.37 -40.66
C VAL A 92 9.15 2.96 -40.23
N HIS A 93 10.06 2.30 -40.96
CA HIS A 93 10.53 0.96 -40.62
C HIS A 93 11.25 0.91 -39.27
N SER A 94 12.24 1.78 -39.04
CA SER A 94 12.96 1.85 -37.76
C SER A 94 12.02 2.06 -36.56
N MET A 95 11.00 2.92 -36.72
CA MET A 95 10.01 3.18 -35.69
C MET A 95 9.03 2.01 -35.51
N SER A 96 8.67 1.27 -36.57
CA SER A 96 7.86 0.04 -36.48
C SER A 96 8.55 -1.04 -35.64
N VAL A 97 9.85 -1.25 -35.86
CA VAL A 97 10.63 -2.23 -35.07
C VAL A 97 10.68 -1.81 -33.60
N ARG A 98 10.94 -0.53 -33.31
CA ARG A 98 10.91 0.01 -31.94
C ARG A 98 9.54 -0.16 -31.28
N LEU A 99 8.46 0.14 -32.01
CA LEU A 99 7.10 -0.04 -31.53
C LEU A 99 6.81 -1.50 -31.17
N THR A 100 7.28 -2.45 -31.98
CA THR A 100 7.13 -3.89 -31.73
C THR A 100 7.81 -4.29 -30.42
N CYS A 101 9.00 -3.76 -30.13
CA CYS A 101 9.68 -3.97 -28.86
C CYS A 101 8.90 -3.38 -27.68
N HIS A 102 8.36 -2.16 -27.81
CA HIS A 102 7.56 -1.54 -26.77
C HIS A 102 6.27 -2.32 -26.47
N ALA A 103 5.56 -2.77 -27.51
CA ALA A 103 4.37 -3.58 -27.38
C ALA A 103 4.68 -4.92 -26.68
N ARG A 104 5.75 -5.61 -27.10
CA ARG A 104 6.15 -6.89 -26.50
C ARG A 104 6.53 -6.74 -25.02
N SER A 105 7.29 -5.71 -24.68
CA SER A 105 7.66 -5.39 -23.29
C SER A 105 6.42 -5.17 -22.43
N MET A 106 5.46 -4.37 -22.92
CA MET A 106 4.23 -4.08 -22.19
C MET A 106 3.38 -5.33 -21.98
N VAL A 107 3.19 -6.15 -23.02
CA VAL A 107 2.41 -7.39 -22.91
C VAL A 107 3.07 -8.32 -21.88
N SER A 108 4.38 -8.55 -21.96
CA SER A 108 5.09 -9.40 -21.02
C SER A 108 4.99 -8.92 -19.57
N GLU A 109 5.12 -7.61 -19.32
CA GLU A 109 4.98 -7.02 -17.99
C GLU A 109 3.54 -7.15 -17.47
N TYR A 110 2.54 -6.92 -18.33
CA TYR A 110 1.14 -7.04 -17.96
C TYR A 110 0.73 -8.50 -17.67
N SER A 111 1.15 -9.46 -18.50
CA SER A 111 0.87 -10.87 -18.29
C SER A 111 1.52 -11.41 -17.01
N ALA A 112 2.67 -10.87 -16.58
CA ALA A 112 3.32 -11.26 -15.33
C ALA A 112 2.55 -10.79 -14.09
N VAL A 113 1.89 -9.64 -14.16
CA VAL A 113 1.09 -9.08 -13.05
C VAL A 113 -0.33 -9.64 -13.04
N SER A 114 -0.89 -9.92 -14.22
CA SER A 114 -2.26 -10.41 -14.38
C SER A 114 -2.35 -11.91 -14.07
N ARG A 115 -2.62 -12.27 -12.80
CA ARG A 115 -2.77 -13.66 -12.33
C ARG A 115 -3.93 -14.45 -12.97
N SER A 116 -4.75 -13.82 -13.81
CA SER A 116 -5.92 -14.44 -14.44
C SER A 116 -6.20 -13.87 -15.83
N SER A 117 -5.27 -14.01 -16.79
CA SER A 117 -5.53 -13.58 -18.18
C SER A 117 -6.85 -14.20 -18.70
N SER A 118 -7.81 -13.37 -19.13
CA SER A 118 -8.99 -13.92 -19.79
C SER A 118 -8.59 -14.42 -21.17
N GLN A 119 -9.31 -15.43 -21.65
CA GLN A 119 -9.18 -15.93 -23.02
C GLN A 119 -9.27 -14.78 -24.05
N GLU A 120 -10.10 -13.77 -23.78
CA GLU A 120 -10.24 -12.55 -24.58
C GLU A 120 -8.97 -11.70 -24.61
N THR A 121 -8.35 -11.45 -23.45
CA THR A 121 -7.08 -10.72 -23.37
C THR A 121 -5.97 -11.44 -24.14
N GLY A 122 -5.84 -12.76 -23.98
CA GLY A 122 -4.84 -13.54 -24.70
C GLY A 122 -5.03 -13.54 -26.22
N GLN A 123 -6.27 -13.49 -26.70
CA GLN A 123 -6.56 -13.36 -28.14
C GLN A 123 -6.12 -11.98 -28.68
N ILE A 124 -6.42 -10.90 -27.97
CA ILE A 124 -6.03 -9.55 -28.38
C ILE A 124 -4.50 -9.35 -28.32
N GLU A 125 -3.83 -9.90 -27.31
CA GLU A 125 -2.37 -9.92 -27.22
C GLU A 125 -1.73 -10.60 -28.44
N LYS A 126 -2.28 -11.76 -28.84
CA LYS A 126 -1.81 -12.48 -30.03
C LYS A 126 -2.03 -11.66 -31.31
N LEU A 127 -3.22 -11.10 -31.51
CA LEU A 127 -3.54 -10.25 -32.67
C LEU A 127 -2.65 -9.00 -32.73
N LEU A 128 -2.36 -8.39 -31.57
CA LEU A 128 -1.44 -7.27 -31.46
C LEU A 128 -0.03 -7.65 -31.92
N MET A 129 0.50 -8.80 -31.46
CA MET A 129 1.84 -9.26 -31.85
C MET A 129 1.92 -9.64 -33.33
N GLU A 130 0.88 -10.28 -33.86
CA GLU A 130 0.77 -10.59 -35.29
C GLU A 130 0.81 -9.31 -36.13
N LYS A 131 0.04 -8.28 -35.75
CA LYS A 131 0.04 -6.98 -36.46
C LYS A 131 1.33 -6.19 -36.32
N CYS A 132 2.02 -6.26 -35.17
CA CYS A 132 3.36 -5.67 -35.01
C CYS A 132 4.39 -6.32 -35.95
N SER A 133 4.34 -7.65 -36.07
CA SER A 133 5.19 -8.42 -36.99
C SER A 133 4.89 -8.08 -38.45
N GLU A 134 3.61 -8.06 -38.83
CA GLU A 134 3.13 -7.68 -40.16
C GLU A 134 3.60 -6.27 -40.53
N LEU A 135 3.42 -5.28 -39.64
CA LEU A 135 3.86 -3.91 -39.88
C LEU A 135 5.36 -3.83 -40.14
N SER A 136 6.17 -4.55 -39.36
CA SER A 136 7.63 -4.58 -39.53
C SER A 136 8.03 -5.21 -40.87
N ALA A 137 7.40 -6.33 -41.27
CA ALA A 137 7.66 -7.00 -42.54
C ALA A 137 7.19 -6.19 -43.77
N VAL A 138 6.03 -5.52 -43.69
CA VAL A 138 5.52 -4.67 -44.78
C VAL A 138 6.43 -3.44 -44.94
N THR A 139 6.82 -2.80 -43.84
CA THR A 139 7.68 -1.61 -43.88
C THR A 139 9.10 -1.91 -44.34
N GLU A 140 9.63 -3.10 -44.04
CA GLU A 140 10.92 -3.57 -44.58
C GLU A 140 10.87 -3.73 -46.10
N ARG A 141 9.83 -4.39 -46.62
CA ARG A 141 9.63 -4.54 -48.08
C ARG A 141 9.56 -3.19 -48.80
N CYS A 142 8.96 -2.17 -48.17
CA CYS A 142 8.89 -0.82 -48.75
C CYS A 142 10.27 -0.17 -48.96
N LEU A 143 11.32 -0.60 -48.25
CA LEU A 143 12.68 -0.08 -48.43
C LEU A 143 13.33 -0.59 -49.72
N GLN A 144 12.87 -1.72 -50.24
CA GLN A 144 13.44 -2.38 -51.42
C GLN A 144 12.69 -2.05 -52.71
N VAL A 145 11.56 -1.33 -52.62
CA VAL A 145 10.71 -1.01 -53.78
C VAL A 145 11.08 0.36 -54.33
N GLU A 146 11.53 0.39 -55.59
CA GLU A 146 11.86 1.64 -56.31
C GLU A 146 10.65 2.24 -57.06
N ASN A 147 9.58 1.46 -57.27
CA ASN A 147 8.42 1.87 -58.04
C ASN A 147 7.42 2.70 -57.20
N GLU A 148 7.27 3.99 -57.53
CA GLU A 148 6.37 4.91 -56.82
C GLU A 148 4.89 4.48 -56.78
N HIS A 149 4.38 3.86 -57.86
CA HIS A 149 2.99 3.42 -57.90
C HIS A 149 2.74 2.28 -56.92
N ILE A 150 3.69 1.35 -56.82
CA ILE A 150 3.65 0.27 -55.82
C ILE A 150 3.74 0.86 -54.41
N LEU A 151 4.65 1.82 -54.20
CA LEU A 151 4.85 2.48 -52.91
C LEU A 151 3.60 3.22 -52.41
N LYS A 152 2.82 3.83 -53.32
CA LYS A 152 1.54 4.47 -53.02
C LYS A 152 0.48 3.47 -52.54
N SER A 153 0.42 2.30 -53.17
CA SER A 153 -0.45 1.19 -52.72
C SER A 153 0.00 0.65 -51.37
N MET A 154 1.31 0.47 -51.18
CA MET A 154 1.88 0.03 -49.91
C MET A 154 1.66 1.03 -48.78
N LYS A 155 1.63 2.34 -49.05
CA LYS A 155 1.29 3.38 -48.08
C LYS A 155 -0.11 3.22 -47.51
N ALA A 156 -1.09 2.88 -48.35
CA ALA A 156 -2.44 2.57 -47.90
C ALA A 156 -2.45 1.31 -47.02
N CYS A 157 -1.77 0.24 -47.45
CA CYS A 157 -1.62 -0.99 -46.67
C CYS A 157 -0.97 -0.74 -45.29
N VAL A 158 0.16 -0.04 -45.23
CA VAL A 158 0.84 0.30 -43.97
C VAL A 158 -0.04 1.18 -43.07
N SER A 159 -0.80 2.11 -43.65
CA SER A 159 -1.73 2.94 -42.88
C SER A 159 -2.87 2.13 -42.27
N GLU A 160 -3.38 1.13 -43.00
CA GLU A 160 -4.40 0.21 -42.52
C GLU A 160 -3.84 -0.72 -41.43
N THR A 161 -2.66 -1.32 -41.64
CA THR A 161 -1.97 -2.13 -40.61
C THR A 161 -1.68 -1.31 -39.36
N LEU A 162 -1.27 -0.04 -39.50
CA LEU A 162 -1.02 0.86 -38.36
C LEU A 162 -2.32 1.20 -37.61
N SER A 163 -3.43 1.40 -38.33
CA SER A 163 -4.73 1.70 -37.74
C SER A 163 -5.29 0.50 -36.98
N THR A 164 -5.24 -0.70 -37.59
CA THR A 164 -5.65 -1.95 -36.94
C THR A 164 -4.77 -2.28 -35.72
N LEU A 165 -3.47 -2.02 -35.81
CA LEU A 165 -2.56 -2.16 -34.67
C LEU A 165 -2.95 -1.21 -33.51
N GLY A 166 -3.26 0.05 -33.83
CA GLY A 166 -3.75 1.02 -32.85
C GLY A 166 -5.06 0.59 -32.20
N GLN A 167 -5.97 -0.03 -32.95
CA GLN A 167 -7.23 -0.55 -32.42
C GLN A 167 -7.01 -1.72 -31.46
N HIS A 168 -6.24 -2.74 -31.84
CA HIS A 168 -5.93 -3.88 -30.94
C HIS A 168 -5.21 -3.41 -29.67
N PHE A 169 -4.28 -2.47 -29.81
CA PHE A 169 -3.59 -1.88 -28.66
C PHE A 169 -4.56 -1.12 -27.73
N GLY A 170 -5.47 -0.32 -28.30
CA GLY A 170 -6.49 0.40 -27.53
C GLY A 170 -7.42 -0.55 -26.77
N GLN A 171 -7.87 -1.63 -27.42
CA GLN A 171 -8.71 -2.67 -26.81
C GLN A 171 -7.98 -3.38 -25.66
N LEU A 172 -6.70 -3.72 -25.84
CA LEU A 172 -5.91 -4.33 -24.77
C LEU A 172 -5.82 -3.41 -23.54
N LEU A 173 -5.53 -2.12 -23.77
CA LEU A 173 -5.44 -1.14 -22.71
C LEU A 173 -6.80 -0.96 -22.00
N GLU A 174 -7.90 -0.88 -22.74
CA GLU A 174 -9.25 -0.74 -22.21
C GLU A 174 -9.64 -1.95 -21.33
N LEU A 175 -9.38 -3.17 -21.78
CA LEU A 175 -9.65 -4.38 -20.99
C LEU A 175 -8.82 -4.42 -19.71
N ALA A 176 -7.54 -4.07 -19.79
CA ALA A 176 -6.65 -4.02 -18.65
C ALA A 176 -7.12 -2.99 -17.61
N LEU A 177 -7.44 -1.77 -18.05
CA LEU A 177 -7.95 -0.71 -17.17
C LEU A 177 -9.31 -1.09 -16.56
N THR A 178 -10.19 -1.70 -17.35
CA THR A 178 -11.52 -2.12 -16.89
C THR A 178 -11.41 -3.17 -15.78
N ARG A 179 -10.50 -4.14 -15.93
CA ARG A 179 -10.25 -5.15 -14.89
C ARG A 179 -9.74 -4.54 -13.58
N GLU A 180 -8.79 -3.62 -13.65
CA GLU A 180 -8.28 -2.94 -12.45
C GLU A 180 -9.38 -2.15 -11.75
N VAL A 181 -10.18 -1.39 -12.51
CA VAL A 181 -11.32 -0.64 -11.97
C VAL A 181 -12.37 -1.59 -11.38
N GLN A 182 -12.67 -2.71 -12.05
CA GLN A 182 -13.59 -3.72 -11.53
C GLN A 182 -13.07 -4.34 -10.24
N PHE A 183 -11.79 -4.72 -10.18
CA PHE A 183 -11.18 -5.29 -9.00
C PHE A 183 -11.26 -4.33 -7.81
N LEU A 184 -10.88 -3.06 -8.01
CA LEU A 184 -11.01 -2.02 -7.00
C LEU A 184 -12.47 -1.80 -6.58
N SER A 185 -13.41 -1.83 -7.53
CA SER A 185 -14.84 -1.73 -7.26
C SER A 185 -15.36 -2.89 -6.42
N TYR A 186 -15.06 -4.14 -6.80
CA TYR A 186 -15.44 -5.33 -6.04
C TYR A 186 -14.80 -5.37 -4.65
N TYR A 187 -13.52 -4.99 -4.55
CA TYR A 187 -12.81 -4.89 -3.29
C TYR A 187 -13.47 -3.85 -2.37
N LEU A 188 -13.75 -2.65 -2.89
CA LEU A 188 -14.44 -1.60 -2.14
C LEU A 188 -15.84 -2.06 -1.70
N ILE A 189 -16.62 -2.65 -2.60
CA ILE A 189 -17.93 -3.23 -2.29
C ILE A 189 -17.81 -4.29 -1.18
N GLY A 190 -16.81 -5.18 -1.27
CA GLY A 190 -16.52 -6.19 -0.26
C GLY A 190 -16.18 -5.60 1.12
N LEU A 191 -15.32 -4.58 1.17
CA LEU A 191 -15.00 -3.87 2.41
C LEU A 191 -16.23 -3.20 3.03
N ILE A 192 -17.13 -2.66 2.21
CA ILE A 192 -18.40 -2.08 2.67
C ILE A 192 -19.28 -3.15 3.31
N TYR A 193 -19.48 -4.29 2.64
CA TYR A 193 -20.26 -5.41 3.19
C TYR A 193 -19.64 -5.94 4.49
N LEU A 194 -18.31 -6.05 4.56
CA LEU A 194 -17.61 -6.49 5.75
C LEU A 194 -17.79 -5.50 6.91
N ALA A 195 -17.64 -4.19 6.65
CA ALA A 195 -17.86 -3.16 7.66
C ALA A 195 -19.27 -3.24 8.26
N VAL A 196 -20.30 -3.34 7.41
CA VAL A 196 -21.70 -3.49 7.85
C VAL A 196 -21.88 -4.78 8.67
N ALA A 197 -21.32 -5.90 8.23
CA ALA A 197 -21.41 -7.17 8.92
C ALA A 197 -20.75 -7.13 10.31
N LEU A 198 -19.58 -6.50 10.42
CA LEU A 198 -18.87 -6.34 11.70
C LEU A 198 -19.66 -5.44 12.65
N VAL A 199 -20.23 -4.32 12.19
CA VAL A 199 -21.07 -3.45 13.03
C VAL A 199 -22.29 -4.19 13.57
N ARG A 200 -22.99 -4.96 12.72
CA ARG A 200 -24.12 -5.81 13.15
C ARG A 200 -23.69 -6.87 14.16
N LYS A 201 -22.52 -7.47 13.97
CA LYS A 201 -21.98 -8.48 14.87
C LYS A 201 -21.60 -7.91 16.23
N ILE A 202 -21.07 -6.68 16.31
CA ILE A 202 -20.83 -5.98 17.58
C ILE A 202 -22.16 -5.69 18.29
N ASP A 203 -23.19 -5.29 17.55
CA ASP A 203 -24.48 -4.99 18.19
C ASP A 203 -25.21 -6.25 18.69
N ALA A 204 -25.09 -7.37 17.98
CA ALA A 204 -25.78 -8.62 18.33
C ALA A 204 -25.03 -9.53 19.32
N SER A 205 -23.72 -9.32 19.55
CA SER A 205 -22.90 -10.24 20.34
C SER A 205 -22.73 -9.80 21.80
N ASP A 206 -23.01 -10.72 22.72
CA ASP A 206 -22.75 -10.57 24.16
C ASP A 206 -21.48 -11.31 24.63
N ASN A 207 -20.69 -11.88 23.71
CA ASN A 207 -19.48 -12.63 24.03
C ASN A 207 -18.22 -11.75 23.87
N ILE A 208 -17.39 -11.72 24.92
CA ILE A 208 -16.18 -10.88 25.02
C ILE A 208 -15.20 -11.17 23.88
N TYR A 209 -14.87 -12.44 23.61
CA TYR A 209 -13.86 -12.83 22.62
C TYR A 209 -14.28 -12.49 21.18
N THR A 210 -15.57 -12.67 20.88
CA THR A 210 -16.11 -12.32 19.56
C THR A 210 -16.17 -10.81 19.37
N THR A 211 -16.53 -10.05 20.41
CA THR A 211 -16.56 -8.59 20.37
C THR A 211 -15.16 -7.99 20.28
N GLU A 212 -14.16 -8.55 20.97
CA GLU A 212 -12.75 -8.16 20.88
C GLU A 212 -12.21 -8.28 19.44
N SER A 213 -12.31 -9.49 18.87
CA SER A 213 -11.85 -9.76 17.50
C SER A 213 -12.59 -8.89 16.47
N THR A 214 -13.91 -8.75 16.61
CA THR A 214 -14.73 -7.94 15.70
C THR A 214 -14.39 -6.45 15.80
N THR A 215 -14.13 -5.94 17.01
CA THR A 215 -13.69 -4.55 17.23
C THR A 215 -12.30 -4.30 16.65
N GLY A 216 -11.41 -5.30 16.70
CA GLY A 216 -10.08 -5.26 16.08
C GLY A 216 -10.16 -5.19 14.56
N ASN A 217 -10.96 -6.07 13.95
CA ASN A 217 -11.17 -6.06 12.51
C ASN A 217 -11.83 -4.75 12.04
N LEU A 218 -12.78 -4.22 12.81
CA LEU A 218 -13.41 -2.92 12.53
C LEU A 218 -12.39 -1.78 12.64
N PHE A 219 -11.48 -1.84 13.62
CA PHE A 219 -10.39 -0.87 13.73
C PHE A 219 -9.49 -0.90 12.49
N SER A 220 -9.08 -2.08 12.03
CA SER A 220 -8.27 -2.21 10.80
C SER A 220 -8.98 -1.57 9.61
N LEU A 221 -10.29 -1.78 9.43
CA LEU A 221 -11.08 -1.12 8.38
C LEU A 221 -11.11 0.40 8.51
N THR A 222 -11.10 0.96 9.72
CA THR A 222 -11.03 2.42 9.90
C THR A 222 -9.69 3.01 9.47
N GLN A 223 -8.62 2.20 9.40
CA GLN A 223 -7.29 2.65 8.96
C GLN A 223 -7.17 2.73 7.43
N GLU A 224 -8.03 2.03 6.68
CA GLU A 224 -8.05 2.05 5.21
C GLU A 224 -8.57 3.39 4.64
N GLY A 225 -9.24 4.21 5.46
CA GLY A 225 -9.52 5.61 5.13
C GLY A 225 -10.93 6.13 5.45
N ALA A 226 -11.12 7.43 5.20
CA ALA A 226 -12.34 8.18 5.52
C ALA A 226 -13.65 7.60 4.92
N PRO A 227 -13.68 7.04 3.69
CA PRO A 227 -14.90 6.45 3.13
C PRO A 227 -15.49 5.32 3.98
N LEU A 228 -14.65 4.44 4.53
CA LEU A 228 -15.11 3.35 5.39
C LEU A 228 -15.56 3.89 6.75
N CYS A 229 -14.86 4.87 7.32
CA CYS A 229 -15.30 5.53 8.56
C CYS A 229 -16.71 6.14 8.43
N ARG A 230 -17.01 6.77 7.29
CA ARG A 230 -18.33 7.35 6.99
C ARG A 230 -19.43 6.29 6.91
N ILE A 231 -19.14 5.15 6.30
CA ILE A 231 -20.09 4.03 6.18
C ILE A 231 -20.33 3.40 7.54
N ILE A 232 -19.28 3.12 8.30
CA ILE A 232 -19.36 2.59 9.67
C ILE A 232 -20.20 3.52 10.55
N ALA A 233 -20.01 4.85 10.44
CA ALA A 233 -20.80 5.83 11.19
C ALA A 233 -22.30 5.79 10.80
N LYS A 234 -22.61 5.70 9.50
CA LYS A 234 -23.99 5.61 9.00
C LYS A 234 -24.71 4.34 9.42
N GLU A 235 -23.99 3.21 9.46
CA GLU A 235 -24.51 1.91 9.88
C GLU A 235 -24.64 1.76 11.41
N GLY A 236 -24.41 2.84 12.17
CA GLY A 236 -24.58 2.81 13.62
C GLY A 236 -23.36 2.27 14.39
N GLY A 237 -22.18 2.17 13.76
CA GLY A 237 -20.95 1.71 14.40
C GLY A 237 -20.57 2.51 15.65
N VAL A 238 -20.83 3.83 15.66
CA VAL A 238 -20.64 4.69 16.85
C VAL A 238 -21.54 4.24 18.00
N VAL A 239 -22.79 3.87 17.71
CA VAL A 239 -23.75 3.40 18.72
C VAL A 239 -23.36 2.03 19.26
N ALA A 240 -22.99 1.10 18.36
CA ALA A 240 -22.57 -0.25 18.71
C ALA A 240 -21.29 -0.25 19.57
N LEU A 241 -20.27 0.52 19.20
CA LEU A 241 -19.03 0.65 20.00
C LEU A 241 -19.31 1.35 21.35
N PHE A 242 -20.23 2.30 21.39
CA PHE A 242 -20.63 2.92 22.64
C PHE A 242 -21.39 1.96 23.56
N LYS A 243 -22.19 1.04 23.02
CA LYS A 243 -22.82 -0.05 23.79
C LYS A 243 -21.78 -0.94 24.45
N VAL A 244 -20.69 -1.28 23.75
CA VAL A 244 -19.55 -2.01 24.34
C VAL A 244 -18.96 -1.22 25.50
N CYS A 245 -18.74 0.08 25.34
CA CYS A 245 -18.23 0.98 26.40
C CYS A 245 -19.21 1.21 27.57
N ARG A 246 -20.47 0.72 27.47
CA ARG A 246 -21.47 0.84 28.54
C ARG A 246 -21.54 -0.40 29.44
N GLN A 247 -21.18 -1.57 28.92
CA GLN A 247 -21.27 -2.83 29.65
C GLN A 247 -20.01 -3.04 30.49
N ASP A 248 -20.18 -3.30 31.78
CA ASP A 248 -19.04 -3.52 32.70
C ASP A 248 -18.29 -4.83 32.40
N SER A 249 -18.95 -5.81 31.77
CA SER A 249 -18.35 -7.06 31.30
C SER A 249 -17.29 -6.87 30.20
N PHE A 250 -17.28 -5.72 29.51
CA PHE A 250 -16.35 -5.42 28.41
C PHE A 250 -15.29 -4.38 28.77
N ARG A 251 -15.02 -4.13 30.05
CA ARG A 251 -14.04 -3.12 30.50
C ARG A 251 -12.67 -3.28 29.84
N CYS A 252 -12.19 -4.50 29.65
CA CYS A 252 -10.91 -4.77 28.97
C CYS A 252 -10.89 -4.31 27.50
N LEU A 253 -12.05 -4.16 26.86
CA LEU A 253 -12.18 -3.75 25.47
C LEU A 253 -12.34 -2.23 25.29
N TYR A 254 -12.48 -1.47 26.39
CA TYR A 254 -12.69 -0.02 26.32
C TYR A 254 -11.57 0.71 25.57
N PRO A 255 -10.26 0.43 25.82
CA PRO A 255 -9.20 1.13 25.11
C PRO A 255 -9.27 0.93 23.60
N GLN A 256 -9.58 -0.29 23.16
CA GLN A 256 -9.70 -0.64 21.76
C GLN A 256 -10.96 -0.04 21.12
N ALA A 257 -12.12 -0.14 21.78
CA ALA A 257 -13.37 0.44 21.31
C ALA A 257 -13.29 1.99 21.22
N LEU A 258 -12.66 2.64 22.19
CA LEU A 258 -12.44 4.08 22.19
C LEU A 258 -11.46 4.52 21.09
N ARG A 259 -10.43 3.72 20.78
CA ARG A 259 -9.51 3.98 19.67
C ARG A 259 -10.22 3.87 18.32
N THR A 260 -11.06 2.86 18.15
CA THR A 260 -11.90 2.70 16.95
C THR A 260 -12.89 3.86 16.83
N LEU A 261 -13.55 4.25 17.92
CA LEU A 261 -14.43 5.43 17.95
C LEU A 261 -13.70 6.70 17.56
N ALA A 262 -12.48 6.92 18.06
CA ALA A 262 -11.68 8.08 17.70
C ALA A 262 -11.39 8.12 16.20
N SER A 263 -11.09 6.96 15.60
CA SER A 263 -10.84 6.84 14.15
C SER A 263 -12.09 7.09 13.30
N ILE A 264 -13.26 6.65 13.76
CA ILE A 264 -14.55 6.93 13.11
C ILE A 264 -14.95 8.41 13.27
N CYS A 265 -14.60 9.05 14.38
CA CYS A 265 -14.89 10.47 14.62
C CYS A 265 -13.96 11.43 13.85
N CYS A 266 -13.05 10.92 13.02
CA CYS A 266 -12.29 11.73 12.07
C CYS A 266 -13.16 12.24 10.89
N VAL A 267 -14.40 11.77 10.76
CA VAL A 267 -15.37 12.24 9.75
C VAL A 267 -16.61 12.86 10.40
N GLU A 268 -17.21 13.83 9.71
CA GLU A 268 -18.40 14.59 10.16
C GLU A 268 -19.55 13.67 10.58
N GLU A 269 -19.84 12.60 9.83
CA GLU A 269 -20.91 11.66 10.18
C GLU A 269 -20.68 10.94 11.52
N GLY A 270 -19.42 10.66 11.86
CA GLY A 270 -19.04 10.06 13.14
C GLY A 270 -19.26 11.03 14.29
N VAL A 271 -18.85 12.29 14.11
CA VAL A 271 -19.06 13.37 15.09
C VAL A 271 -20.54 13.63 15.31
N HIS A 272 -21.33 13.68 14.23
CA HIS A 272 -22.77 13.93 14.30
C HIS A 272 -23.51 12.81 15.05
N GLN A 273 -23.16 11.54 14.80
CA GLN A 273 -23.72 10.40 15.54
C GLN A 273 -23.34 10.41 17.03
N LEU A 274 -22.18 10.97 17.36
CA LEU A 274 -21.76 11.16 18.75
C LEU A 274 -22.49 12.34 19.42
N GLU A 275 -22.79 13.41 18.68
CA GLU A 275 -23.53 14.59 19.17
C GLU A 275 -25.01 14.34 19.39
N LYS A 276 -25.59 13.41 18.62
CA LYS A 276 -26.99 13.04 18.70
C LYS A 276 -27.44 12.64 20.10
N ASP A 277 -26.52 12.18 20.95
CA ASP A 277 -26.79 11.83 22.34
C ASP A 277 -25.71 12.42 23.26
N PRO A 278 -25.99 13.53 23.97
CA PRO A 278 -25.00 14.22 24.80
C PRO A 278 -24.53 13.38 26.00
N SER A 279 -25.26 12.32 26.37
CA SER A 279 -24.80 11.37 27.39
C SER A 279 -23.58 10.57 26.92
N ARG A 280 -23.42 10.38 25.60
CA ARG A 280 -22.28 9.66 25.01
C ARG A 280 -21.00 10.47 25.10
N ARG A 281 -21.07 11.77 24.78
CA ARG A 281 -19.94 12.70 24.93
C ARG A 281 -19.43 12.77 26.36
N LYS A 282 -20.33 12.94 27.33
CA LYS A 282 -19.96 13.03 28.75
C LYS A 282 -19.29 11.75 29.24
N ARG A 283 -19.78 10.57 28.82
CA ARG A 283 -19.19 9.28 29.23
C ARG A 283 -17.83 9.03 28.57
N ILE A 284 -17.62 9.40 27.31
CA ILE A 284 -16.29 9.32 26.68
C ILE A 284 -15.28 10.21 27.42
N GLN A 285 -15.69 11.41 27.84
CA GLN A 285 -14.85 12.29 28.65
C GLN A 285 -14.53 11.70 30.03
N LEU A 286 -15.49 11.05 30.68
CA LEU A 286 -15.30 10.32 31.94
C LEU A 286 -14.36 9.12 31.79
N LEU A 287 -14.54 8.30 30.76
CA LEU A 287 -13.66 7.15 30.48
C LEU A 287 -12.22 7.59 30.16
N ARG A 288 -12.04 8.68 29.39
CA ARG A 288 -10.72 9.32 29.17
C ARG A 288 -10.11 9.94 30.45
N GLY A 289 -10.94 10.24 31.46
CA GLY A 289 -10.51 10.76 32.75
C GLY A 289 -10.10 9.66 33.72
N GLN A 290 -10.74 8.49 33.67
CA GLN A 290 -10.41 7.32 34.50
C GLN A 290 -9.08 6.67 34.11
N ASP A 291 -8.75 6.58 32.81
CA ASP A 291 -7.42 6.09 32.36
C ASP A 291 -6.26 6.94 32.90
N ARG A 292 -6.50 8.24 33.19
CA ARG A 292 -5.48 9.13 33.79
C ARG A 292 -5.29 8.92 35.29
N HIS A 293 -6.25 8.32 35.99
CA HIS A 293 -6.12 8.02 37.41
C HIS A 293 -5.47 6.65 37.68
N GLU A 294 -5.48 5.71 36.73
CA GLU A 294 -4.81 4.41 36.89
C GLU A 294 -3.33 4.41 36.49
N GLN A 295 -2.84 5.40 35.74
CA GLN A 295 -1.40 5.55 35.43
C GLN A 295 -0.63 6.49 36.37
N GLY A 296 -1.30 7.13 37.34
CA GLY A 296 -0.73 8.13 38.26
C GLY A 296 -0.53 7.62 39.68
N GLY A 297 0.05 6.42 39.84
CA GLY A 297 0.16 5.72 41.12
C GLY A 297 1.55 5.68 41.74
N HIS A 298 2.39 6.72 41.62
CA HIS A 298 3.55 6.93 42.51
C HIS A 298 4.05 8.39 42.40
N GLY A 299 3.98 9.15 43.50
CA GLY A 299 4.73 10.42 43.62
C GLY A 299 4.02 11.57 44.33
N CYS A 300 4.09 11.55 45.67
CA CYS A 300 4.37 12.68 46.56
C CYS A 300 3.52 13.98 46.54
N LEU A 301 2.82 14.18 47.68
CA LEU A 301 2.92 15.34 48.58
C LEU A 301 2.82 16.76 47.99
N GLY A 302 1.65 17.37 48.20
CA GLY A 302 1.55 18.65 48.93
C GLY A 302 1.74 19.94 48.14
N LYS A 303 0.64 20.70 47.99
CA LYS A 303 0.51 22.05 48.57
C LYS A 303 -0.92 22.59 48.38
N GLN A 304 -1.60 22.77 49.50
CA GLN A 304 -2.66 23.77 49.67
C GLN A 304 -2.05 25.16 49.46
N VAL A 305 -2.70 26.01 48.65
CA VAL A 305 -2.81 27.44 48.90
C VAL A 305 -4.21 27.86 48.46
N GLY A 306 -5.02 28.27 49.43
CA GLY A 306 -6.29 28.95 49.18
C GLY A 306 -6.11 30.45 49.19
N SER A 307 -6.97 31.17 48.46
CA SER A 307 -7.58 32.44 48.87
C SER A 307 -8.51 32.93 47.73
N THR A 308 -9.83 32.99 47.88
CA THR A 308 -10.66 33.99 48.60
C THR A 308 -11.23 35.08 47.66
N GLN A 309 -12.57 35.04 47.55
CA GLN A 309 -13.54 36.16 47.44
C GLN A 309 -13.97 36.84 46.12
N ARG A 310 -15.32 36.88 46.01
CA ARG A 310 -16.24 37.96 45.56
C ARG A 310 -16.28 38.18 44.03
N ARG A 311 -17.40 38.43 43.34
CA ARG A 311 -18.80 38.88 43.59
C ARG A 311 -19.48 38.71 42.18
N LEU A 312 -20.77 38.46 41.92
CA LEU A 312 -22.04 39.09 42.31
C LEU A 312 -23.18 38.20 41.76
N GLY A 313 -24.32 38.23 42.45
CA GLY A 313 -25.56 37.50 42.16
C GLY A 313 -26.27 37.24 43.47
#